data_AF-V5WJM6-F1
#
_entry.id   AF-V5WJM6-F1
#
_cell.length_a   1.000
_cell.length_b   1.000
_cell.length_c   1.000
_cell.angle_alpha   90.00
_cell.angle_beta   90.00
_cell.angle_gamma   90.00
#
_symmetry.space_group_name_H-M   'P 1'
#
loop_
_entity.id
_entity.type
_entity.pdbx_description
1 polymer ?
#
loop_
_entity_poly.entity_id
_entity_poly.type
_entity_poly.pdbx_seq_one_letter_code
_entity_poly.pdbx_strand_id
1 'polypeptide(L)' 'MIILFLSVIAILSVYTLLSRDLLYGVIALSGISLVSALLFYLLQAPDVAITEAAVGAGVSTVIFVWAIKATQRGDEDE' A
#
# COMPACT_ATOMS: atom_id res chain seq x y z
N MET A 1 -9.05 -2.18 -19.30
CA MET A 1 -9.39 -1.77 -17.92
C MET A 1 -8.42 -2.37 -16.90
N ILE A 2 -8.28 -3.70 -16.80
CA ILE A 2 -7.33 -4.35 -15.87
C ILE A 2 -5.89 -3.85 -16.01
N ILE A 3 -5.39 -3.71 -17.24
CA ILE A 3 -4.02 -3.21 -17.52
C ILE A 3 -3.77 -1.83 -16.88
N LEU A 4 -4.79 -0.96 -16.82
CA LEU A 4 -4.67 0.34 -16.18
C LEU A 4 -4.40 0.20 -14.68
N PHE A 5 -5.19 -0.63 -13.98
CA PHE A 5 -4.99 -0.90 -12.55
C PHE A 5 -3.62 -1.52 -12.27
N LEU A 6 -3.18 -2.47 -13.10
CA LEU A 6 -1.85 -3.08 -12.97
C LEU A 6 -0.73 -2.06 -13.19
N SER A 7 -0.89 -1.14 -14.15
CA SER A 7 0.09 -0.07 -14.38
C SER A 7 0.17 0.89 -13.19
N VAL A 8 -0.96 1.24 -12.57
CA VAL A 8 -1.00 2.08 -11.36
C VAL A 8 -0.32 1.37 -10.19
N ILE A 9 -0.59 0.08 -10.00
CA ILE A 9 0.09 -0.74 -8.98
C ILE A 9 1.60 -0.72 -9.22
N ALA A 10 2.06 -0.99 -10.44
CA ALA A 10 3.48 -1.00 -10.77
C ALA A 10 4.16 0.36 -10.49
N ILE A 11 3.52 1.47 -10.86
CA ILE A 11 4.03 2.82 -10.60
C ILE A 11 4.13 3.08 -9.09
N LEU A 12 3.09 2.74 -8.32
CA LEU A 12 3.12 2.89 -6.86
C LEU A 12 4.15 1.98 -6.21
N SER A 13 4.36 0.76 -6.72
CA SER A 13 5.40 -0.15 -6.22
C SER A 13 6.80 0.42 -6.44
N VAL A 14 7.08 0.96 -7.63
CA VAL A 14 8.33 1.66 -7.90
C VAL A 14 8.50 2.85 -6.96
N TYR A 15 7.48 3.69 -6.83
CA TYR A 15 7.53 4.84 -5.91
C TYR A 15 7.77 4.43 -4.44
N THR A 16 7.15 3.33 -3.99
CA THR A 16 7.34 2.79 -2.64
C THR A 16 8.80 2.39 -2.41
N LEU A 17 9.44 1.74 -3.39
CA LEU A 17 10.85 1.32 -3.29
C LEU A 17 11.84 2.49 -3.33
N LEU A 18 11.51 3.57 -4.06
CA LEU A 18 12.34 4.77 -4.12
C LEU A 18 12.12 5.74 -2.96
N SER A 19 11.12 5.52 -2.12
CA SER A 19 10.79 6.42 -1.01
C SER A 19 11.82 6.30 0.10
N ARG A 20 12.52 7.41 0.41
CA ARG A 20 13.46 7.49 1.53
C ARG A 20 12.75 7.56 2.89
N ASP A 21 11.67 8.33 2.99
CA ASP A 21 10.85 8.36 4.20
C ASP A 21 9.93 7.14 4.22
N LEU A 22 10.09 6.33 5.27
CA LEU A 22 9.27 5.15 5.52
C LEU A 22 7.77 5.48 5.57
N LEU A 23 7.38 6.67 6.03
CA LEU A 23 5.97 7.06 6.11
C LEU A 23 5.37 7.28 4.70
N TYR A 24 6.10 7.91 3.78
CA TYR A 24 5.65 8.01 2.38
C TYR A 24 5.60 6.64 1.70
N GLY A 25 6.57 5.76 1.98
CA GLY A 25 6.56 4.39 1.50
C GLY A 25 5.33 3.60 1.97
N VAL A 26 4.98 3.71 3.26
CA VAL A 26 3.80 3.04 3.83
C VAL A 26 2.49 3.59 3.27
N ILE A 27 2.39 4.90 3.05
CA ILE A 27 1.21 5.51 2.40
C ILE A 27 1.06 4.99 0.97
N ALA A 28 2.17 4.89 0.21
CA ALA A 28 2.16 4.33 -1.14
C ALA A 28 1.76 2.83 -1.14
N LEU A 29 2.24 2.06 -0.17
CA LEU A 29 1.86 0.66 0.04
C LEU A 29 0.35 0.50 0.35
N SER A 30 -0.21 1.40 1.17
CA SER A 30 -1.67 1.47 1.41
C SER A 30 -2.44 1.72 0.11
N GLY A 31 -1.93 2.64 -0.73
CA GLY A 31 -2.47 2.89 -2.07
C GLY A 31 -2.46 1.66 -2.97
N ILE A 32 -1.38 0.87 -2.97
CA ILE A 32 -1.29 -0.41 -3.72
C ILE A 32 -2.39 -1.37 -3.27
N SER A 33 -2.60 -1.49 -1.96
CA SER A 33 -3.61 -2.39 -1.37
C SER A 33 -5.02 -1.95 -1.77
N LEU A 34 -5.30 -0.64 -1.75
CA LEU A 34 -6.61 -0.10 -2.14
C LEU A 34 -6.92 -0.30 -3.62
N VAL A 35 -5.92 -0.09 -4.51
CA VAL A 35 -6.07 -0.36 -5.95
C VAL A 35 -6.24 -1.86 -6.21
N SER A 36 -5.58 -2.72 -5.44
CA SER A 36 -5.74 -4.17 -5.52
C SER A 36 -7.13 -4.63 -5.07
N ALA A 37 -7.68 -4.05 -4.00
CA ALA A 37 -9.06 -4.32 -3.58
C ALA A 37 -10.09 -3.95 -4.66
N LEU A 38 -9.90 -2.79 -5.32
CA LEU A 38 -10.73 -2.40 -6.47
C LEU A 38 -10.59 -3.37 -7.65
N LEU A 39 -9.37 -3.85 -7.91
CA LEU A 39 -9.14 -4.85 -8.95
C LEU A 39 -9.84 -6.17 -8.65
N PHE A 40 -9.81 -6.65 -7.40
CA PHE A 40 -10.54 -7.86 -7.00
C PHE A 40 -12.06 -7.70 -7.14
N TYR A 41 -12.59 -6.53 -6.80
CA TYR A 41 -13.99 -6.22 -7.02
C TYR A 41 -14.37 -6.30 -8.50
N LEU A 42 -13.54 -5.74 -9.39
CA LEU A 42 -13.74 -5.81 -10.84
C LEU A 42 -13.62 -7.23 -11.40
N LEU A 43 -12.81 -8.08 -10.77
CA LEU A 43 -12.66 -9.50 -11.11
C LEU A 43 -13.76 -10.38 -10.52
N GLN A 44 -14.84 -9.78 -9.98
CA GLN A 44 -15.96 -10.49 -9.37
C GLN A 44 -15.57 -11.34 -8.15
N ALA A 45 -14.54 -10.93 -7.42
CA ALA A 45 -14.11 -11.53 -6.15
C ALA A 45 -14.39 -10.56 -4.97
N PRO A 46 -15.66 -10.35 -4.58
CA PRO A 46 -16.04 -9.35 -3.59
C PRO A 46 -15.53 -9.69 -2.17
N ASP A 47 -15.52 -10.97 -1.79
CA ASP A 47 -15.05 -11.38 -0.47
C ASP A 47 -13.57 -11.05 -0.28
N VAL A 48 -12.75 -11.36 -1.30
CA VAL A 48 -11.32 -11.03 -1.32
C VAL A 48 -11.09 -9.52 -1.33
N ALA A 49 -11.90 -8.76 -2.09
CA ALA A 49 -11.81 -7.31 -2.14
C ALA A 49 -12.04 -6.65 -0.78
N ILE A 50 -13.06 -7.11 -0.03
CA ILE A 50 -13.35 -6.59 1.32
C ILE A 50 -12.20 -6.92 2.28
N THR A 51 -11.67 -8.15 2.22
CA THR A 51 -10.54 -8.54 3.07
C THR A 51 -9.28 -7.75 2.76
N GLU A 52 -9.00 -7.48 1.49
CA GLU A 52 -7.82 -6.70 1.07
C GLU A 52 -7.94 -5.23 1.49
N ALA A 53 -9.12 -4.63 1.34
CA ALA A 53 -9.35 -3.26 1.79
C ALA A 53 -9.19 -3.13 3.33
N ALA A 54 -9.73 -4.10 4.08
CA ALA A 54 -9.65 -4.08 5.54
C ALA A 54 -8.24 -4.36 6.06
N VAL A 55 -7.58 -5.41 5.56
CA VAL A 55 -6.28 -5.87 6.06
C VAL A 55 -5.12 -5.11 5.41
N GLY A 56 -5.11 -5.03 4.07
CA GLY A 56 -4.06 -4.37 3.31
C GLY A 56 -4.06 -2.87 3.53
N ALA A 57 -5.13 -2.17 3.13
CA ALA A 57 -5.16 -0.71 3.25
C ALA A 57 -5.41 -0.22 4.69
N GLY A 58 -6.16 -0.98 5.50
CA GLY A 58 -6.47 -0.60 6.89
C GLY A 58 -5.41 -1.06 7.90
N VAL A 59 -5.47 -2.34 8.28
CA VAL A 59 -4.70 -2.89 9.40
C VAL A 59 -3.19 -2.78 9.18
N SER A 60 -2.69 -3.17 8.00
CA SER A 60 -1.25 -3.16 7.72
C SER A 60 -0.67 -1.75 7.81
N THR A 61 -1.41 -0.74 7.33
CA THR A 61 -0.98 0.67 7.36
C THR A 61 -0.89 1.17 8.80
N VAL A 62 -1.89 0.87 9.63
CA VAL A 62 -1.85 1.22 11.06
C VAL A 62 -0.66 0.57 11.77
N ILE A 63 -0.43 -0.73 11.51
CA ILE A 63 0.70 -1.47 12.11
C ILE A 63 2.03 -0.86 11.67
N PHE A 64 2.22 -0.58 10.38
CA PHE A 64 3.47 0.00 9.88
C PHE A 64 3.70 1.42 10.37
N VAL A 65 2.66 2.26 10.43
CA VAL A 65 2.77 3.61 11.01
C VAL A 65 3.14 3.52 12.50
N TRP A 66 2.55 2.58 13.23
CA TRP A 66 2.89 2.36 14.64
C TRP A 66 4.32 1.85 14.80
N ALA A 67 4.77 0.94 13.94
CA ALA A 67 6.14 0.45 13.91
C ALA A 67 7.13 1.60 13.62
N ILE A 68 6.86 2.43 12.61
CA ILE A 68 7.68 3.61 12.29
C ILE A 68 7.75 4.59 13.47
N LYS A 69 6.65 4.74 14.22
CA LYS A 69 6.65 5.57 15.44
C LYS A 69 7.47 4.95 16.57
N ALA A 70 7.49 3.63 16.67
CA ALA A 70 8.24 2.88 17.68
C ALA A 70 9.73 2.69 17.32
N THR A 71 10.09 2.86 16.05
CA THR A 71 11.48 2.82 15.55
C THR A 71 11.94 4.22 15.14
N GLN A 72 13.22 4.37 14.80
CA GLN A 72 13.65 5.55 14.06
C GLN A 72 13.01 5.53 12.66
N ARG A 73 12.54 6.69 12.22
CA ARG A 73 12.05 6.93 10.87
C ARG A 73 13.31 7.05 10.00
N GLY A 74 13.49 6.12 9.05
CA GLY A 74 14.75 5.90 8.32
C GLY A 74 15.43 7.17 7.80
N ASP A 75 16.76 7.13 7.89
CA ASP A 75 17.81 8.16 7.71
C ASP A 75 17.61 9.42 8.56
N GLU A 76 18.12 9.34 9.80
CA GLU A 76 18.82 10.49 10.38
C GLU A 76 19.84 10.94 9.32
N ASP A 77 19.74 12.20 8.88
CA ASP A 77 20.73 12.83 8.03
C ASP A 77 22.12 12.74 8.70
N GLU A 78 22.88 11.70 8.36
CA GLU A 78 24.34 11.66 8.31
C GLU A 78 24.81 11.13 6.94
#